data_AF-A0A835N9A0-F1
#
_entry.id   AF-A0A835N9A0-F1
#
_cell.length_a   1.000
_cell.length_b   1.000
_cell.length_c   1.000
_cell.angle_alpha   90.00
_cell.angle_beta   90.00
_cell.angle_gamma   90.00
#
_symmetry.space_group_name_H-M   'P 1'
#
loop_
_entity.id
_entity.type
_entity.pdbx_description
1 polymer ?
#
loop_
_entity_poly.entity_id
_entity_poly.type
_entity_poly.pdbx_seq_one_letter_code
_entity_poly.pdbx_strand_id
1 'polypeptide(L)'
;MEVHKKLYLKEFLKLGKVSVEKYIVAIAERETRLHNCYADNFDKITSPDFVKMVLLDSSFIIVVFLKLSLFHFRSNNDRIFSKPWTVEEVKSDMCLLENHIQFFILDDLLKLAEIRIQGSAGYSMIELTRVFFTGAFGDP
;
A
#
# COMPACT_ATOMS: atom_id res chain seq x y z
N MET A 1 6.13 1.34 13.34
CA MET A 1 5.59 1.15 11.98
C MET A 1 6.12 -0.10 11.26
N GLU A 2 7.43 -0.39 11.25
CA GLU A 2 8.00 -1.52 10.49
C GLU A 2 7.40 -2.92 10.75
N VAL A 3 7.04 -3.24 12.00
CA VAL A 3 6.39 -4.53 12.32
C VAL A 3 5.01 -4.64 11.65
N HIS A 4 4.26 -3.53 11.58
CA HIS A 4 2.94 -3.49 10.94
C HIS A 4 3.06 -3.70 9.42
N LYS A 5 4.03 -3.02 8.79
CA LYS A 5 4.30 -3.19 7.35
C LYS A 5 4.59 -4.65 6.99
N LYS A 6 5.44 -5.35 7.76
CA LYS A 6 5.74 -6.78 7.52
C LYS A 6 4.52 -7.69 7.67
N LEU A 7 3.63 -7.38 8.60
CA LEU A 7 2.37 -8.14 8.77
C LEU A 7 1.44 -7.90 7.58
N TYR A 8 1.30 -6.65 7.15
CA TYR A 8 0.43 -6.27 6.04
C TYR A 8 0.97 -6.77 4.70
N LEU A 9 2.29 -6.84 4.51
CA LEU A 9 2.90 -7.52 3.37
C LEU A 9 2.46 -8.99 3.31
N LYS A 10 2.49 -9.71 4.44
CA LYS A 10 2.02 -11.11 4.48
C LYS A 10 0.54 -11.23 4.13
N GLU A 11 -0.29 -10.26 4.53
CA GLU A 11 -1.71 -10.23 4.15
C GLU A 11 -1.87 -9.95 2.65
N PHE A 12 -1.19 -8.93 2.12
CA PHE A 12 -1.19 -8.60 0.69
C PHE A 12 -0.82 -9.81 -0.17
N LEU A 13 0.27 -10.51 0.18
CA LEU A 13 0.73 -11.69 -0.55
C LEU A 13 -0.25 -12.88 -0.45
N LYS A 14 -1.06 -12.97 0.60
CA LYS A 14 -2.13 -13.97 0.71
C LYS A 14 -3.36 -13.61 -0.12
N LEU A 15 -3.64 -12.31 -0.27
CA LEU A 15 -4.76 -11.81 -1.06
C LEU A 15 -4.48 -11.91 -2.56
N GLY A 16 -3.24 -11.64 -2.95
CA GLY A 16 -2.80 -11.82 -4.32
C GLY A 16 -2.66 -13.29 -4.69
N LYS A 17 -3.04 -13.65 -5.93
CA LYS A 17 -2.84 -15.01 -6.48
C LYS A 17 -1.53 -15.16 -7.22
N VAL A 18 -0.60 -14.25 -6.96
CA VAL A 18 0.61 -14.06 -7.75
C VAL A 18 1.83 -14.26 -6.86
N SER A 19 2.88 -14.84 -7.42
CA SER A 19 4.13 -15.10 -6.70
C SER A 19 4.85 -13.80 -6.35
N VAL A 20 5.65 -13.84 -5.28
CA VAL A 20 6.41 -12.68 -4.79
C VAL A 20 7.35 -12.14 -5.87
N GLU A 21 7.93 -13.04 -6.66
CA GLU A 21 8.87 -12.73 -7.73
C GLU A 21 8.24 -11.83 -8.78
N LYS A 22 6.96 -12.00 -9.12
CA LYS A 22 6.31 -11.11 -10.10
C LYS A 22 6.15 -9.69 -9.58
N TYR A 23 5.90 -9.50 -8.28
CA TYR A 23 5.88 -8.16 -7.70
C TYR A 23 7.26 -7.52 -7.71
N ILE A 24 8.30 -8.29 -7.38
CA ILE A 24 9.70 -7.84 -7.42
C ILE A 24 10.06 -7.40 -8.85
N VAL A 25 9.77 -8.22 -9.85
CA VAL A 25 10.02 -7.90 -11.27
C VAL A 25 9.26 -6.65 -11.69
N ALA A 26 7.96 -6.55 -11.37
CA ALA A 26 7.15 -5.39 -11.74
C ALA A 26 7.67 -4.08 -11.13
N ILE A 27 8.22 -4.11 -9.91
CA ILE A 27 8.82 -2.94 -9.28
C ILE A 27 10.17 -2.61 -9.90
N ALA A 28 11.02 -3.63 -10.13
CA ALA A 28 12.34 -3.45 -10.76
C ALA A 28 12.23 -2.84 -12.16
N GLU A 29 11.25 -3.26 -12.97
CA GLU A 29 10.96 -2.69 -14.29
C GLU A 29 10.59 -1.19 -14.24
N ARG A 30 10.15 -0.70 -13.09
CA ARG A 30 9.76 0.69 -12.86
C ARG A 30 10.73 1.46 -12.00
N GLU A 31 11.83 0.85 -11.58
CA GLU A 31 12.81 1.44 -10.68
C GLU A 31 13.32 2.78 -11.19
N THR A 32 13.68 2.87 -12.48
CA THR A 32 14.13 4.13 -13.10
C THR A 32 13.06 5.23 -13.02
N ARG A 33 11.80 4.89 -13.30
CA ARG A 33 10.68 5.85 -13.19
C ARG A 33 10.44 6.22 -11.73
N LEU A 34 10.58 5.27 -10.81
CA LEU A 34 10.45 5.53 -9.39
C LEU A 34 11.53 6.51 -8.93
N HIS A 35 12.80 6.25 -9.27
CA HIS A 35 13.94 7.11 -8.95
C HIS A 35 13.78 8.54 -9.48
N ASN A 36 13.34 8.72 -10.72
CA ASN A 36 13.22 10.03 -11.36
C ASN A 36 12.22 10.99 -10.70
N CYS A 37 11.38 10.49 -9.79
CA CYS A 37 10.37 11.30 -9.12
C CYS A 37 10.72 11.60 -7.65
N TYR A 38 11.82 11.04 -7.14
CA TYR A 38 12.39 11.48 -5.87
C TYR A 38 13.41 12.57 -6.14
N ALA A 39 13.34 13.66 -5.36
CA ALA A 39 14.27 14.78 -5.48
C ALA A 39 15.69 14.39 -5.01
N ASP A 40 15.76 13.47 -4.04
CA ASP A 40 17.01 12.90 -3.55
C ASP A 40 17.36 11.63 -4.31
N ASN A 41 18.57 11.57 -4.84
CA ASN A 41 19.08 10.37 -5.46
C ASN A 41 19.31 9.29 -4.40
N PHE A 42 18.74 8.09 -4.60
CA PHE A 42 19.03 6.90 -3.78
C PHE A 42 20.41 6.28 -4.09
N ASP A 43 21.43 7.09 -4.38
CA ASP A 43 22.76 6.64 -4.80
C ASP A 43 23.46 5.70 -3.78
N LYS A 44 22.93 5.65 -2.54
CA LYS A 44 23.41 4.80 -1.44
C LYS A 44 22.59 3.51 -1.22
N ILE A 45 21.46 3.34 -1.91
CA ILE A 45 20.60 2.16 -1.78
C ILE A 45 20.81 1.25 -2.99
N THR A 46 20.97 -0.05 -2.74
CA THR A 46 21.06 -1.03 -3.82
C THR A 46 19.70 -1.25 -4.47
N SER A 47 19.65 -1.50 -5.79
CA SER A 47 18.40 -1.84 -6.49
C SER A 47 17.56 -2.91 -5.77
N PRO A 48 18.14 -4.04 -5.28
CA PRO A 48 17.37 -5.02 -4.52
C PRO A 48 16.74 -4.49 -3.23
N ASP A 49 17.43 -3.60 -2.52
CA ASP A 49 16.91 -3.03 -1.27
C ASP A 49 15.87 -1.96 -1.54
N PHE A 50 16.03 -1.19 -2.62
CA PHE A 50 15.03 -0.26 -3.12
C PHE A 50 13.73 -0.99 -3.47
N VAL A 51 13.82 -2.07 -4.26
CA VAL A 51 12.66 -2.88 -4.65
C VAL A 51 11.94 -3.47 -3.43
N LYS A 52 12.69 -3.97 -2.43
CA LYS A 52 12.10 -4.47 -1.17
C LYS A 52 11.38 -3.37 -0.39
N MET A 53 11.98 -2.20 -0.30
CA MET A 53 11.41 -1.04 0.39
C MET A 53 10.08 -0.64 -0.27
N VAL A 54 10.09 -0.45 -1.60
CA VAL A 54 8.89 -0.11 -2.36
C VAL A 54 7.81 -1.17 -2.21
N LEU A 55 8.16 -2.47 -2.27
CA LEU A 55 7.18 -3.55 -2.08
C LEU A 55 6.56 -3.53 -0.67
N LEU A 56 7.40 -3.37 0.35
CA LEU A 56 6.97 -3.34 1.75
C LEU A 56 6.02 -2.17 2.01
N ASP A 57 6.40 -0.98 1.54
CA ASP A 57 5.61 0.23 1.78
C ASP A 57 4.33 0.25 0.92
N SER A 58 4.41 -0.20 -0.33
CA SER A 58 3.25 -0.26 -1.23
C SER A 58 2.21 -1.26 -0.76
N SER A 59 2.65 -2.46 -0.35
CA SER A 59 1.75 -3.49 0.18
C SER A 59 1.06 -3.02 1.46
N PHE A 60 1.77 -2.29 2.33
CA PHE A 60 1.18 -1.69 3.53
C PHE A 60 0.07 -0.71 3.17
N ILE A 61 0.33 0.24 2.27
CA ILE A 61 -0.66 1.24 1.84
C ILE A 61 -1.89 0.57 1.22
N ILE A 62 -1.69 -0.36 0.28
CA ILE A 62 -2.79 -1.07 -0.40
C ILE A 62 -3.67 -1.79 0.61
N VAL A 63 -3.09 -2.52 1.57
CA VAL A 63 -3.88 -3.27 2.57
C VAL A 63 -4.61 -2.33 3.54
N VAL A 64 -4.01 -1.22 3.96
CA VAL A 64 -4.69 -0.19 4.76
C VAL A 64 -5.90 0.35 4.01
N PHE A 65 -5.73 0.70 2.73
CA PHE A 65 -6.82 1.22 1.89
C PHE A 65 -7.94 0.21 1.67
N LEU A 66 -7.60 -1.06 1.44
CA LEU A 66 -8.57 -2.16 1.36
C LEU A 66 -9.35 -2.31 2.67
N LYS A 67 -8.67 -2.33 3.82
CA LYS A 67 -9.32 -2.44 5.14
C LYS A 67 -10.18 -1.21 5.46
N LEU A 68 -9.77 -0.01 5.05
CA LEU A 68 -10.60 1.19 5.20
C LEU A 68 -11.89 1.08 4.41
N SER A 69 -11.79 0.65 3.16
CA SER A 69 -12.93 0.54 2.25
C SER A 69 -13.82 -0.67 2.55
N LEU A 70 -13.26 -1.75 3.10
CA LEU A 70 -13.91 -3.04 3.26
C LEU A 70 -13.81 -3.52 4.69
N PHE A 71 -14.85 -3.24 5.48
CA PHE A 71 -14.89 -3.62 6.89
C PHE A 71 -14.71 -5.13 7.13
N HIS A 72 -15.11 -5.99 6.19
CA HIS A 72 -14.94 -7.45 6.30
C HIS A 72 -13.49 -7.94 6.16
N PHE A 73 -12.56 -7.09 5.70
CA PHE A 73 -11.11 -7.37 5.71
C PHE A 73 -10.46 -7.07 7.08
N ARG A 74 -11.21 -6.45 7.99
CA ARG A 74 -10.73 -6.15 9.34
C ARG A 74 -10.93 -7.39 10.21
N SER A 75 -9.86 -7.81 10.88
CA SER A 75 -9.94 -8.79 11.95
C SER A 75 -10.19 -8.06 13.27
N ASN A 76 -10.91 -8.67 14.21
CA ASN A 76 -11.09 -8.13 15.56
C ASN A 76 -9.74 -7.91 16.29
N ASN A 77 -8.69 -8.61 15.89
CA ASN A 77 -7.33 -8.46 16.41
C ASN A 77 -6.39 -7.68 15.46
N ASP A 78 -6.93 -6.88 14.54
CA ASP A 78 -6.11 -6.05 13.66
C ASP A 78 -5.34 -5.00 14.47
N ARG A 79 -4.01 -5.00 14.36
CA ARG A 79 -3.15 -4.14 15.20
C ARG A 79 -3.34 -2.64 14.95
N ILE A 80 -3.78 -2.24 13.77
CA ILE A 80 -4.05 -0.84 13.43
C ILE A 80 -5.52 -0.53 13.63
N PHE A 81 -6.42 -1.36 13.09
CA PHE A 81 -7.85 -1.08 13.09
C PHE A 81 -8.58 -1.43 14.40
N SER A 82 -7.93 -2.10 15.36
CA SER A 82 -8.51 -2.36 16.69
C SER A 82 -8.52 -1.12 17.60
N LYS A 83 -7.74 -0.08 17.27
CA LYS A 83 -7.55 1.10 18.10
C LYS A 83 -7.75 2.36 17.26
N PRO A 84 -8.77 3.19 17.54
CA PRO A 84 -9.05 4.40 16.75
C PRO A 84 -7.85 5.35 16.63
N TRP A 85 -7.09 5.56 17.72
CA TRP A 85 -5.93 6.45 17.70
C TRP A 85 -4.81 5.95 16.78
N THR A 86 -4.60 4.63 16.66
CA THR A 86 -3.59 4.06 15.76
C THR A 86 -4.00 4.20 14.30
N VAL A 87 -5.29 4.18 13.99
CA VAL A 87 -5.79 4.49 12.63
C VAL A 87 -5.49 5.95 12.28
N GLU A 88 -5.74 6.88 13.20
CA GLU A 88 -5.48 8.31 12.97
C GLU A 88 -3.99 8.62 12.87
N GLU A 89 -3.13 7.98 13.67
CA GLU A 89 -1.67 8.06 13.51
C GLU A 89 -1.24 7.59 12.12
N VAL A 90 -1.75 6.46 11.64
CA VAL A 90 -1.43 5.94 10.30
C VAL A 90 -1.93 6.86 9.20
N LYS A 91 -3.15 7.42 9.32
CA LYS A 91 -3.68 8.39 8.35
C LYS A 91 -2.81 9.65 8.31
N SER A 92 -2.43 10.17 9.48
CA SER A 92 -1.56 11.34 9.59
C SER A 92 -0.20 11.07 8.93
N ASP A 93 0.44 9.95 9.25
CA ASP A 93 1.72 9.53 8.65
C ASP A 93 1.60 9.40 7.12
N MET A 94 0.48 8.87 6.62
CA MET A 94 0.22 8.76 5.17
C MET A 94 -0.02 10.11 4.47
N CYS A 95 -0.43 11.15 5.21
CA CYS A 95 -0.61 12.50 4.69
C CYS A 95 0.67 13.34 4.71
N LEU A 96 1.72 12.88 5.41
CA LEU A 96 3.00 13.57 5.43
C LEU A 96 3.71 13.42 4.07
N LEU A 97 4.04 14.58 3.47
CA LEU A 97 4.67 14.69 2.14
C LEU A 97 6.01 13.97 2.01
N GLU A 98 6.71 13.77 3.14
CA GLU A 98 8.08 13.24 3.21
C GLU A 98 8.19 11.74 2.87
N ASN A 99 7.09 10.98 2.89
CA ASN A 99 7.10 9.52 2.75
C ASN A 99 6.34 8.98 1.51
N HIS A 100 6.02 9.83 0.54
CA HIS A 100 5.15 9.36 -0.55
C HIS A 100 5.86 8.41 -1.51
N ILE A 101 5.39 7.15 -1.50
CA ILE A 101 5.44 6.30 -2.67
C ILE A 101 4.56 6.91 -3.74
N GLN A 102 5.04 6.93 -4.98
CA GLN A 102 4.24 7.42 -6.08
C GLN A 102 3.01 6.52 -6.34
N PHE A 103 1.84 7.15 -6.38
CA PHE A 103 0.55 6.48 -6.55
C PHE A 103 0.50 5.43 -7.68
N PHE A 104 1.23 5.66 -8.79
CA PHE A 104 1.19 4.75 -9.94
C PHE A 104 1.63 3.31 -9.59
N ILE A 105 2.64 3.14 -8.72
CA ILE A 105 3.10 1.79 -8.37
C ILE A 105 2.07 1.04 -7.53
N LEU A 106 1.28 1.76 -6.72
CA LEU A 106 0.20 1.17 -5.94
C LEU A 106 -0.88 0.62 -6.87
N ASP A 107 -1.25 1.40 -7.90
CA ASP A 107 -2.26 1.02 -8.89
C ASP A 107 -1.82 -0.19 -9.69
N ASP A 108 -0.56 -0.20 -10.11
CA ASP A 108 -0.04 -1.32 -10.85
C ASP A 108 0.07 -2.61 -10.02
N LEU A 109 0.52 -2.51 -8.76
CA LEU A 109 0.62 -3.66 -7.86
C LEU A 109 -0.76 -4.20 -7.47
N LEU A 110 -1.76 -3.32 -7.30
CA LEU A 110 -3.14 -3.74 -7.06
C LEU A 110 -3.71 -4.51 -8.26
N LYS A 111 -3.50 -3.99 -9.48
CA LYS A 111 -3.91 -4.65 -10.72
C LYS A 111 -3.22 -6.00 -10.88
N LEU A 112 -1.91 -6.04 -10.65
CA LEU A 112 -1.12 -7.27 -10.73
C LEU A 112 -1.58 -8.31 -9.71
N ALA A 113 -1.94 -7.90 -8.49
CA ALA A 113 -2.40 -8.83 -7.46
C ALA A 113 -3.72 -9.52 -7.82
N GLU A 114 -4.47 -8.99 -8.79
CA GLU A 114 -5.79 -9.48 -9.22
C GLU A 114 -6.70 -9.80 -8.02
N ILE A 115 -6.72 -8.90 -7.03
CA ILE A 115 -7.49 -9.11 -5.80
C ILE A 115 -8.99 -9.10 -6.16
N ARG A 116 -9.53 -10.30 -6.38
CA ARG A 116 -10.95 -10.52 -6.62
C ARG A 116 -11.64 -10.67 -5.27
N ILE A 117 -12.43 -9.67 -4.93
CA ILE A 117 -13.30 -9.69 -3.76
C ILE A 117 -14.66 -10.11 -4.27
N GLN A 118 -15.25 -11.15 -3.67
CA GLN A 118 -16.48 -11.76 -4.17
C GLN A 118 -17.56 -10.69 -4.39
N GLY A 119 -18.02 -10.54 -5.65
CA GLY A 119 -19.16 -9.70 -6.00
C GLY A 119 -18.87 -8.29 -6.53
N SER A 120 -17.61 -7.84 -6.64
CA SER A 120 -17.30 -6.55 -7.30
C SER A 120 -16.44 -6.72 -8.56
N ALA A 121 -16.71 -5.92 -9.58
CA ALA A 121 -15.68 -5.56 -10.55
C ALA A 121 -14.54 -4.94 -9.74
N GLY A 122 -13.31 -5.44 -9.87
CA GLY A 122 -12.21 -5.13 -8.95
C GLY A 122 -12.06 -3.64 -8.62
N TYR A 123 -11.62 -3.33 -7.40
CA TYR A 123 -11.43 -1.96 -6.95
C TYR A 123 -10.26 -1.30 -7.69
N SER A 124 -10.45 -0.05 -8.11
CA SER A 124 -9.35 0.79 -8.55
C SER A 124 -8.66 1.45 -7.35
N MET A 125 -7.37 1.76 -7.47
CA MET A 125 -6.69 2.52 -6.42
C MET A 125 -7.32 3.89 -6.20
N ILE A 126 -7.90 4.51 -7.24
CA ILE A 126 -8.55 5.81 -7.13
C ILE A 126 -9.77 5.73 -6.20
N GLU A 127 -10.59 4.69 -6.34
CA GLU A 127 -11.76 4.49 -5.46
C GLU A 127 -11.33 4.28 -4.00
N LEU A 128 -10.33 3.42 -3.79
CA LEU A 128 -9.82 3.15 -2.44
C LEU A 128 -9.22 4.40 -1.79
N THR A 129 -8.49 5.20 -2.55
CA THR A 129 -7.90 6.46 -2.09
C THR A 129 -8.96 7.53 -1.81
N ARG A 130 -10.05 7.57 -2.59
CA ARG A 130 -11.18 8.47 -2.29
C ARG A 130 -11.75 8.17 -0.91
N VAL A 131 -12.01 6.90 -0.59
CA VAL A 131 -12.55 6.49 0.72
C VAL A 131 -11.60 6.89 1.86
N PHE A 132 -10.29 6.75 1.66
CA PHE A 132 -9.30 7.21 2.62
C PHE A 132 -9.46 8.70 2.91
N PHE A 133 -9.49 9.55 1.87
CA PHE A 133 -9.52 11.00 2.05
C PHE A 133 -10.87 11.54 2.53
N THR A 134 -12.00 10.97 2.12
CA THR A 134 -13.32 11.35 2.67
C THR A 134 -13.44 11.01 4.15
N GLY A 135 -12.88 9.87 4.57
CA GLY A 135 -12.86 9.47 5.98
C GLY A 135 -11.74 10.12 6.82
N ALA A 136 -10.79 10.82 6.20
CA ALA A 136 -9.67 11.48 6.88
C ALA A 136 -9.95 12.95 7.19
N PHE A 137 -10.77 13.63 6.37
CA PHE A 137 -11.01 15.07 6.50
C PHE A 137 -12.40 15.45 7.03
N GLY A 138 -13.25 14.47 7.35
CA GLY A 138 -14.67 14.72 7.65
C GLY A 138 -15.45 15.09 6.38
N ASP A 139 -16.76 14.82 6.37
CA ASP A 139 -17.61 15.37 5.31
C ASP A 139 -17.58 16.91 5.38
N PRO A 140 -17.53 17.62 4.24
CA PRO A 140 -17.54 19.08 4.21
C PRO A 140 -18.80 19.69 4.84
#